data_AF-A0A3L7A2F9-F1
#
_entry.id   AF-A0A3L7A2F9-F1
#
_cell.length_a   1.000
_cell.length_b   1.000
_cell.length_c   1.000
_cell.angle_alpha   90.00
_cell.angle_beta   90.00
_cell.angle_gamma   90.00
#
_symmetry.space_group_name_H-M   'P 1'
#
loop_
_entity.id
_entity.type
_entity.pdbx_description
1 polymer ?
#
loop_
_entity_poly.entity_id
_entity_poly.type
_entity_poly.pdbx_seq_one_letter_code
_entity_poly.pdbx_strand_id
1 'polypeptide(L)'
;MNATDSLLLPLADAGRLNGLSNGALGARYRFWRDADGVRHVFSVYPADQAPDYPDAIALVTRRTPAGPIAMWAGRPGADARRMAERLDAEEIHIHVFGDAPAPALRGLIRDRAPIERATPRPADSAASLGLLIARRAAA
;
A
#
# COMPACT_ATOMS: atom_id res chain seq x y z
N MET A 1 -3.20 -18.17 -5.33
CA MET A 1 -2.88 -16.73 -5.44
C MET A 1 -2.33 -16.32 -4.08
N ASN A 2 -1.01 -16.29 -3.90
CA ASN A 2 -0.39 -16.06 -2.59
C ASN A 2 -0.27 -14.56 -2.33
N ALA A 3 -0.75 -14.14 -1.15
CA ALA A 3 -0.86 -12.75 -0.70
C ALA A 3 0.49 -12.09 -0.33
N THR A 4 1.61 -12.51 -0.94
CA THR A 4 2.96 -12.17 -0.46
C THR A 4 3.70 -11.14 -1.34
N ASP A 5 3.16 -10.72 -2.48
CA ASP A 5 3.81 -9.73 -3.36
C ASP A 5 3.35 -8.27 -3.11
N SER A 6 3.06 -7.92 -1.85
CA SER A 6 2.76 -6.52 -1.48
C SER A 6 4.05 -5.81 -1.08
N LEU A 7 4.56 -4.99 -2.01
CA LEU A 7 5.78 -4.22 -1.85
C LEU A 7 5.65 -3.14 -0.76
N LEU A 8 6.27 -3.43 0.40
CA LEU A 8 7.15 -2.58 1.20
C LEU A 8 6.65 -1.17 1.58
N LEU A 9 5.52 -1.01 2.24
CA LEU A 9 5.39 0.05 3.25
C LEU A 9 5.32 -0.64 4.61
N PRO A 10 5.99 -0.14 5.68
CA PRO A 10 5.92 -0.72 7.02
C PRO A 10 4.55 -0.41 7.66
N LEU A 11 3.48 -0.49 6.88
CA LEU A 11 2.12 -0.14 7.25
C LEU A 11 1.22 -1.35 7.04
N ALA A 12 0.57 -1.79 8.11
CA ALA A 12 -0.41 -2.86 8.08
C ALA A 12 -1.83 -2.29 8.22
N ASP A 13 -2.78 -2.71 7.38
CA ASP A 13 -4.18 -2.32 7.55
C ASP A 13 -4.70 -2.82 8.91
N ALA A 14 -5.24 -1.90 9.71
CA ALA A 14 -5.78 -2.15 11.03
C ALA A 14 -7.30 -1.96 11.08
N GLY A 15 -7.95 -2.05 9.91
CA GLY A 15 -9.39 -2.10 9.76
C GLY A 15 -10.06 -0.74 9.78
N ARG A 16 -11.40 -0.77 9.83
CA ARG A 16 -12.24 0.43 9.83
C ARG A 16 -12.36 1.05 11.22
N LEU A 17 -12.89 2.27 11.26
CA LEU A 17 -13.27 2.93 12.51
C LEU A 17 -14.49 2.23 13.12
N ASN A 18 -14.30 1.53 14.24
CA ASN A 18 -15.37 0.83 14.96
C ASN A 18 -16.36 1.85 15.52
N GLY A 19 -17.67 1.53 15.50
CA GLY A 19 -18.73 2.40 16.04
C GLY A 19 -19.31 3.42 15.06
N LEU A 20 -18.74 3.58 13.86
CA LEU A 20 -19.31 4.35 12.74
C LEU A 20 -19.91 3.44 11.67
N SER A 21 -20.42 2.27 12.07
CA SER A 21 -20.92 1.20 11.19
C SER A 21 -22.12 1.62 10.34
N ASN A 22 -22.83 2.68 10.73
CA ASN A 22 -24.00 3.18 10.02
C ASN A 22 -23.72 4.60 9.50
N GLY A 23 -23.52 4.73 8.18
CA GLY A 23 -23.43 6.01 7.48
C GLY A 23 -22.14 6.22 6.68
N ALA A 24 -22.10 7.33 5.93
CA ALA A 24 -20.99 7.69 5.04
C ALA A 24 -19.62 7.80 5.73
N LEU A 25 -19.60 8.05 7.05
CA LEU A 25 -18.37 8.20 7.83
C LEU A 25 -17.60 6.88 8.01
N GLY A 26 -18.28 5.73 8.09
CA GLY A 26 -17.61 4.43 8.23
C GLY A 26 -16.80 4.03 6.99
N ALA A 27 -17.20 4.50 5.81
CA ALA A 27 -16.44 4.35 4.58
C ALA A 27 -15.31 5.37 4.45
N ARG A 28 -15.39 6.49 5.19
CA ARG A 28 -14.48 7.62 5.08
C ARG A 28 -13.19 7.44 5.86
N TYR A 29 -13.12 6.56 6.84
CA TYR A 29 -11.94 6.44 7.70
C TYR A 29 -11.41 5.00 7.78
N ARG A 30 -10.08 4.88 7.79
CA ARG A 30 -9.33 3.62 7.92
C ARG A 30 -8.20 3.78 8.93
N PHE A 31 -7.81 2.67 9.54
CA PHE A 31 -6.60 2.63 10.36
C PHE A 31 -5.46 1.91 9.64
N TRP A 32 -4.26 2.45 9.80
CA TRP A 32 -3.01 1.76 9.51
C TRP A 32 -2.17 1.65 10.78
N ARG A 33 -1.41 0.55 10.93
CA ARG A 33 -0.38 0.41 11.96
C ARG A 33 0.99 0.53 11.33
N ASP A 34 1.85 1.36 11.90
CA ASP A 34 3.26 1.45 11.45
C ASP A 34 4.12 0.28 11.98
N ALA A 35 5.43 0.32 11.67
CA ALA A 35 6.40 -0.69 12.12
C ALA A 35 6.49 -0.80 13.65
N ASP A 36 6.21 0.30 14.37
CA ASP A 36 6.23 0.34 15.83
C ASP A 36 4.89 -0.13 16.43
N GLY A 37 3.93 -0.50 15.58
CA GLY A 37 2.60 -0.96 15.97
C GLY A 37 1.64 0.17 16.34
N VAL A 38 2.03 1.44 16.19
CA VAL A 38 1.20 2.59 16.50
C VAL A 38 0.09 2.71 15.46
N ARG A 39 -1.15 2.89 15.94
CA ARG A 39 -2.35 2.94 15.09
C ARG A 39 -2.66 4.38 14.71
N HIS A 40 -2.76 4.63 13.40
CA HIS A 40 -2.96 5.95 12.81
C HIS A 40 -4.28 5.98 12.03
N VAL A 41 -5.04 7.07 12.16
CA VAL A 41 -6.28 7.28 11.41
C VAL A 41 -5.96 7.94 10.07
N PHE A 42 -6.55 7.43 9.00
CA PHE A 42 -6.48 7.99 7.67
C PHE A 42 -7.89 8.22 7.13
N SER A 43 -8.07 9.33 6.43
CA SER A 43 -9.28 9.60 5.64
C SER A 43 -9.13 8.97 4.25
N VAL A 44 -10.16 8.28 3.77
CA VAL A 44 -10.18 7.55 2.50
C VAL A 44 -10.90 8.38 1.44
N TYR A 45 -10.26 8.58 0.30
CA TYR A 45 -10.80 9.30 -0.85
C TYR A 45 -10.70 8.44 -2.11
N PRO A 46 -11.66 8.52 -3.05
CA PRO A 46 -11.41 8.15 -4.44
C PRO A 46 -10.16 8.85 -4.96
N ALA A 47 -9.39 8.18 -5.82
CA ALA A 47 -8.11 8.69 -6.33
C ALA A 47 -8.20 10.10 -6.94
N ASP A 48 -9.31 10.44 -7.59
CA ASP A 48 -9.55 11.73 -8.24
C ASP A 48 -10.08 12.83 -7.30
N GLN A 49 -10.50 12.47 -6.09
CA GLN A 49 -11.18 13.37 -5.14
C GLN A 49 -10.36 13.67 -3.89
N ALA A 50 -9.10 13.22 -3.85
CA ALA A 50 -8.21 13.47 -2.73
C ALA A 50 -7.86 14.96 -2.62
N PRO A 51 -8.17 15.63 -1.50
CA PRO A 51 -7.84 17.03 -1.27
C PRO A 51 -6.33 17.21 -1.11
N ASP A 52 -5.88 18.44 -1.35
CA ASP A 52 -4.49 18.83 -1.17
C ASP A 52 -4.30 19.41 0.24
N TYR A 53 -3.81 18.59 1.15
CA TYR A 53 -3.48 19.00 2.51
C TYR A 53 -1.95 19.11 2.65
N PRO A 54 -1.37 20.33 2.65
CA PRO A 54 0.08 20.51 2.55
C PRO A 54 0.85 19.83 3.70
N ASP A 55 0.23 19.74 4.88
CA ASP A 55 0.81 19.18 6.10
C ASP A 55 0.33 17.74 6.38
N ALA A 56 0.02 16.99 5.32
CA ALA A 56 -0.42 15.60 5.40
C ALA A 56 0.49 14.66 4.61
N ILE A 57 0.33 13.37 4.89
CA ILE A 57 0.85 12.29 4.06
C ILE A 57 -0.29 11.62 3.32
N ALA A 58 -0.07 11.32 2.04
CA ALA A 58 -0.96 10.51 1.22
C ALA A 58 -0.38 9.11 1.05
N LEU A 59 -1.22 8.09 1.20
CA LEU A 59 -0.94 6.72 0.77
C LEU A 59 -1.82 6.39 -0.43
N VAL A 60 -1.19 6.10 -1.56
CA VAL A 60 -1.87 5.60 -2.75
C VAL A 60 -2.11 4.11 -2.53
N THR A 61 -3.37 3.70 -2.61
CA THR A 61 -3.84 2.42 -2.10
C THR A 61 -4.65 1.68 -3.15
N ARG A 62 -4.34 0.39 -3.33
CA ARG A 62 -5.15 -0.50 -4.17
C ARG A 62 -6.08 -1.33 -3.30
N ARG A 63 -7.33 -1.50 -3.73
CA ARG A 63 -8.25 -2.42 -3.05
C ARG A 63 -7.96 -3.87 -3.43
N THR A 64 -7.99 -4.76 -2.45
CA THR A 64 -7.95 -6.22 -2.69
C THR A 64 -9.02 -6.92 -1.85
N PRO A 65 -9.37 -8.18 -2.17
CA PRO A 65 -10.28 -8.97 -1.34
C PRO A 65 -9.79 -9.16 0.10
N ALA A 66 -8.47 -9.12 0.33
CA ALA A 66 -7.86 -9.22 1.66
C ALA A 66 -7.82 -7.88 2.41
N GLY A 67 -8.18 -6.79 1.74
CA GLY A 67 -8.09 -5.42 2.28
C GLY A 67 -7.30 -4.47 1.37
N PRO A 68 -7.32 -3.17 1.69
CA PRO A 68 -6.46 -2.19 1.04
C PRO A 68 -4.97 -2.53 1.21
N ILE A 69 -4.19 -2.31 0.15
CA ILE A 69 -2.73 -2.38 0.18
C ILE A 69 -2.15 -1.02 -0.19
N ALA A 70 -1.26 -0.49 0.66
CA ALA A 70 -0.58 0.76 0.38
C ALA A 70 0.55 0.50 -0.63
N MET A 71 0.53 1.21 -1.75
CA MET A 71 1.43 1.02 -2.89
C MET A 71 2.52 2.11 -2.96
N TRP A 72 2.22 3.28 -2.41
CA TRP A 72 3.12 4.44 -2.40
C TRP A 72 2.74 5.39 -1.27
N ALA A 73 3.71 6.16 -0.78
CA ALA A 73 3.52 7.19 0.23
C ALA A 73 4.26 8.47 -0.18
N GLY A 74 3.66 9.63 0.09
CA GLY A 74 4.29 10.91 -0.19
C GLY A 74 3.34 12.09 0.00
N ARG A 75 3.58 13.17 -0.76
CA ARG A 75 2.79 14.40 -0.66
C ARG A 75 1.39 14.20 -1.28
N PRO A 76 0.33 14.75 -0.66
CA PRO A 76 -1.01 14.74 -1.24
C PRO A 76 -1.11 15.68 -2.45
N GLY A 77 -2.32 15.82 -2.97
CA GLY A 77 -2.58 16.67 -4.13
C GLY A 77 -2.13 16.02 -5.45
N ALA A 78 -1.46 16.80 -6.29
CA ALA A 78 -1.13 16.39 -7.65
C ALA A 78 -0.16 15.19 -7.71
N ASP A 79 0.76 15.09 -6.75
CA ASP A 79 1.76 14.01 -6.70
C ASP A 79 1.08 12.66 -6.43
N ALA A 80 0.21 12.61 -5.41
CA ALA A 80 -0.56 11.43 -5.08
C ALA A 80 -1.51 11.02 -6.22
N ARG A 81 -2.17 11.98 -6.87
CA ARG A 81 -3.07 11.73 -8.01
C ARG A 81 -2.32 11.10 -9.20
N ARG A 82 -1.19 11.69 -9.61
CA ARG A 82 -0.34 11.11 -10.67
C ARG A 82 0.12 9.70 -10.30
N MET A 83 0.46 9.47 -9.03
CA MET A 83 0.85 8.14 -8.60
C MET A 83 -0.30 7.13 -8.60
N ALA A 84 -1.50 7.55 -8.20
CA ALA A 84 -2.68 6.69 -8.23
C ALA A 84 -3.00 6.24 -9.67
N GLU A 85 -2.96 7.17 -10.62
CA GLU A 85 -3.13 6.86 -12.05
C GLU A 85 -2.05 5.89 -12.55
N ARG A 86 -0.77 6.15 -12.25
CA ARG A 86 0.34 5.31 -12.71
C ARG A 86 0.29 3.88 -12.13
N LEU A 87 -0.20 3.74 -10.90
CA LEU A 87 -0.28 2.45 -10.19
C LEU A 87 -1.62 1.74 -10.33
N ASP A 88 -2.58 2.33 -11.06
CA ASP A 88 -3.96 1.81 -11.17
C ASP A 88 -4.58 1.59 -9.78
N ALA A 89 -4.42 2.58 -8.91
CA ALA A 89 -4.89 2.56 -7.52
C ALA A 89 -6.19 3.34 -7.40
N GLU A 90 -7.17 2.78 -6.69
CA GLU A 90 -8.53 3.33 -6.63
C GLU A 90 -8.72 4.32 -5.47
N GLU A 91 -7.88 4.22 -4.43
CA GLU A 91 -8.04 4.99 -3.19
C GLU A 91 -6.77 5.78 -2.84
N ILE A 92 -6.95 6.98 -2.31
CA ILE A 92 -5.90 7.76 -1.64
C ILE A 92 -6.30 7.93 -0.17
N HIS A 93 -5.42 7.48 0.71
CA HIS A 93 -5.60 7.60 2.16
C HIS A 93 -4.76 8.76 2.68
N ILE A 94 -5.38 9.72 3.35
CA ILE A 94 -4.71 10.92 3.87
C ILE A 94 -4.62 10.84 5.38
N HIS A 95 -3.42 11.00 5.91
CA HIS A 95 -3.19 11.27 7.32
C HIS A 95 -2.65 12.69 7.51
N VAL A 96 -3.48 13.54 8.12
CA VAL A 96 -3.07 14.88 8.53
C VAL A 96 -2.31 14.73 9.83
N PHE A 97 -1.10 15.27 9.87
CA PHE A 97 -0.32 15.27 11.10
C PHE A 97 -0.90 16.26 12.10
N GLY A 98 -0.78 15.98 13.40
CA GLY A 98 -0.89 17.01 14.43
C GLY A 98 0.31 17.95 14.38
N ASP A 99 0.63 18.62 15.48
CA ASP A 99 1.75 19.57 15.57
C ASP A 99 3.12 18.96 15.15
N ALA A 100 3.26 17.63 15.26
CA ALA A 100 4.40 16.90 14.72
C ALA A 100 3.98 15.61 14.01
N PRO A 101 4.55 15.29 12.83
CA PRO A 101 4.35 14.00 12.18
C PRO A 101 4.98 12.88 13.01
N ALA A 102 4.30 11.73 13.07
CA ALA A 102 4.89 10.52 13.64
C ALA A 102 6.22 10.21 12.92
N PRO A 103 7.34 9.95 13.64
CA PRO A 103 8.64 9.73 13.03
C PRO A 103 8.66 8.66 11.93
N ALA A 104 7.93 7.55 12.15
CA ALA A 104 7.77 6.48 11.18
C ALA A 104 7.13 6.95 9.85
N LEU A 105 6.15 7.85 9.91
CA LEU A 105 5.49 8.41 8.73
C LEU A 105 6.34 9.50 8.05
N ARG A 106 7.14 10.26 8.81
CA ARG A 106 8.07 11.24 8.25
C ARG A 106 9.12 10.58 7.36
N GLY A 107 9.61 9.40 7.73
CA GLY A 107 10.56 8.62 6.92
C GLY A 107 10.01 8.24 5.53
N LEU A 108 8.69 8.08 5.41
CA LEU A 108 8.04 7.73 4.14
C LEU A 108 7.98 8.89 3.14
N ILE A 109 8.11 10.14 3.61
CA ILE A 109 8.06 11.33 2.75
C ILE A 109 9.43 11.66 2.15
N ARG A 110 10.53 11.30 2.83
CA ARG A 110 11.89 11.69 2.43
C ARG A 110 12.56 10.75 1.43
N ASP A 111 12.28 9.44 1.46
CA ASP A 111 13.22 8.45 0.90
C ASP A 111 12.63 7.31 0.05
N ARG A 112 11.48 7.47 -0.64
CA ARG A 112 10.98 6.40 -1.53
C ARG A 112 10.72 6.84 -2.97
N ALA A 113 11.52 6.32 -3.89
CA ALA A 113 11.22 6.31 -5.31
C ALA A 113 9.89 5.54 -5.56
N PRO A 114 9.10 5.94 -6.57
CA PRO A 114 7.91 5.18 -6.97
C PRO A 114 8.31 3.75 -7.29
N ILE A 115 7.57 2.78 -6.73
CA ILE A 115 7.77 1.37 -7.03
C ILE A 115 7.31 1.14 -8.46
N GLU A 116 8.27 1.17 -9.39
CA GLU A 116 8.03 0.79 -10.78
C GLU A 116 7.58 -0.66 -10.82
N ARG A 117 6.45 -0.87 -11.51
CA ARG A 117 5.80 -2.16 -11.73
C ARG A 117 6.83 -3.27 -11.90
N ALA A 118 6.74 -4.31 -11.09
CA ALA A 118 7.26 -5.62 -11.49
C ALA A 118 6.47 -6.07 -12.72
N THR A 119 6.99 -5.80 -13.92
CA THR A 119 6.53 -6.37 -15.20
C THR A 119 7.00 -7.82 -15.36
N PRO A 120 6.38 -8.60 -16.26
CA PRO A 120 5.99 -9.99 -16.01
C PRO A 120 7.12 -11.02 -16.16
N ARG A 121 6.90 -12.16 -15.48
CA ARG A 121 7.64 -13.43 -15.51
C ARG A 121 8.25 -13.77 -16.89
N PRO A 122 9.54 -14.11 -16.99
CA PRO A 122 10.02 -14.97 -18.05
C PRO A 122 9.49 -16.38 -17.79
N ALA A 123 8.67 -16.87 -18.70
CA ALA A 123 8.38 -18.28 -18.84
C ALA A 123 9.69 -19.01 -19.13
N ASP A 124 10.35 -19.55 -18.10
CA ASP A 124 11.38 -20.60 -18.23
C ASP A 124 11.72 -21.17 -16.85
N SER A 125 10.92 -22.13 -16.39
CA SER A 125 11.36 -23.13 -15.41
C SER A 125 10.56 -24.44 -15.54
N ALA A 126 10.08 -24.75 -16.75
CA ALA A 126 9.75 -26.12 -17.13
C ALA A 126 11.01 -26.93 -17.53
N ALA A 127 12.18 -26.29 -17.66
CA ALA A 127 13.42 -26.95 -18.12
C ALA A 127 14.39 -27.38 -17.00
N SER A 128 14.03 -27.28 -15.72
CA SER A 128 14.92 -27.73 -14.61
C SER A 128 14.39 -28.91 -13.79
N LEU A 129 13.22 -29.45 -14.14
CA LEU A 129 12.66 -30.68 -13.57
C LEU A 129 12.91 -31.95 -14.41
N GLY A 130 13.74 -31.83 -15.46
CA GLY A 130 14.24 -32.98 -16.25
C GLY A 130 15.64 -33.47 -15.84
N LEU A 131 16.39 -32.72 -15.02
CA LEU A 131 17.80 -33.03 -14.70
C LEU A 131 18.04 -33.44 -13.23
N LEU A 132 16.99 -33.86 -12.52
CA LEU A 132 17.10 -34.37 -11.15
C LEU A 132 16.42 -35.74 -10.91
N ILE A 133 15.91 -36.39 -11.97
CA ILE A 133 15.36 -37.77 -11.93
C ILE A 133 16.22 -38.75 -12.74
N ALA A 134 17.48 -38.40 -13.06
CA ALA A 134 18.41 -39.30 -13.76
C ALA A 134 19.68 -39.65 -12.95
N ARG A 135 19.76 -39.28 -11.67
CA ARG A 135 20.89 -39.62 -10.78
C ARG A 135 20.49 -40.38 -9.52
N ARG A 136 19.42 -41.16 -9.59
CA ARG A 136 19.02 -42.09 -8.50
C ARG A 136 18.63 -43.49 -8.99
N ALA A 137 19.14 -43.89 -10.16
CA ALA A 137 18.98 -45.25 -10.71
C ALA A 137 20.33 -45.86 -11.18
N ALA A 138 21.46 -45.39 -10.62
CA ALA A 138 22.79 -45.93 -10.93
C ALA A 138 23.72 -45.84 -9.70
N ALA A 139 23.25 -46.32 -8.56
CA ALA A 139 24.07 -46.67 -7.39
C ALA A 139 23.52 -47.97 -6.80
#